data_AF-A0A081HVY5-F1
#
_entry.id   AF-A0A081HVY5-F1
#
_cell.length_a   1.000
_cell.length_b   1.000
_cell.length_c   1.000
_cell.angle_alpha   90.00
_cell.angle_beta   90.00
_cell.angle_gamma   90.00
#
_symmetry.space_group_name_H-M   'P 1'
#
loop_
_entity.id
_entity.type
_entity.pdbx_description
1 polymer ?
#
loop_
_entity_poly.entity_id
_entity_poly.type
_entity_poly.pdbx_seq_one_letter_code
_entity_poly.pdbx_strand_id
1 'polypeptide(L)'
;MAQPRPTVEPSSISDEDMAWLLVDAVNSCLTGYERTVVFVELGCGEGYLVIKRILTSLLATRTALPVAILSKLTGWLNGYAGSPEEPQLRRMLAIIRLRQFQAV
;
A
#
# COMPACT_ATOMS: atom_id res chain seq x y z
N MET A 1 29.28 19.28 24.66
CA MET A 1 28.08 19.66 23.90
C MET A 1 27.41 18.38 23.40
N ALA A 2 26.38 17.90 24.08
CA ALA A 2 25.63 16.72 23.63
C ALA A 2 24.59 17.18 22.60
N GLN A 3 24.64 16.65 21.38
CA GLN A 3 23.61 16.90 20.37
C GLN A 3 22.28 16.31 20.88
N PRO A 4 21.16 17.05 20.78
CA PRO A 4 19.85 16.47 21.06
C PRO A 4 19.58 15.34 20.06
N ARG A 5 19.14 14.18 20.56
CA ARG A 5 18.70 13.06 19.74
C ARG A 5 17.56 13.54 18.84
N PRO A 6 17.54 13.19 17.54
CA PRO A 6 16.36 13.46 16.73
C PRO A 6 15.17 12.75 17.37
N THR A 7 14.17 13.53 17.74
CA THR A 7 12.87 13.05 18.17
C THR A 7 12.35 12.16 17.05
N VAL A 8 12.15 10.87 17.33
CA VAL A 8 11.52 9.93 16.40
C VAL A 8 10.09 10.42 16.20
N GLU A 9 9.86 11.21 15.16
CA GLU A 9 8.52 11.41 14.60
C GLU A 9 7.95 10.01 14.30
N PRO A 10 6.64 9.76 14.52
CA PRO A 10 6.06 8.46 14.25
C PRO A 10 6.31 8.15 12.78
N SER A 11 7.28 7.27 12.53
CA SER A 11 7.89 7.02 11.24
C SER A 11 6.79 6.68 10.25
N SER A 12 6.42 7.65 9.41
CA SER A 12 5.52 7.44 8.29
C SER A 12 6.17 6.36 7.44
N ILE A 13 5.48 5.24 7.29
CA ILE A 13 5.93 4.15 6.42
C ILE A 13 6.25 4.74 5.03
N SER A 14 7.41 4.41 4.47
CA SER A 14 7.77 4.89 3.14
C SER A 14 6.92 4.19 2.07
N ASP A 15 6.88 4.74 0.86
CA ASP A 15 6.22 4.08 -0.27
C ASP A 15 6.84 2.71 -0.55
N GLU A 16 8.15 2.59 -0.40
CA GLU A 16 8.87 1.34 -0.62
C GLU A 16 8.49 0.29 0.43
N ASP A 17 8.52 0.65 1.72
CA ASP A 17 8.11 -0.25 2.80
C ASP A 17 6.65 -0.67 2.68
N MET A 18 5.77 0.26 2.31
CA MET A 18 4.35 -0.02 2.10
C MET A 18 4.14 -0.93 0.88
N ALA A 19 4.91 -0.72 -0.20
CA ALA A 19 4.88 -1.57 -1.38
C ALA A 19 5.31 -3.00 -1.04
N TRP A 20 6.43 -3.19 -0.34
CA TRP A 20 6.91 -4.50 0.11
C TRP A 20 5.87 -5.23 0.97
N LEU A 21 5.26 -4.54 1.93
CA LEU A 21 4.20 -5.13 2.76
C LEU A 21 2.99 -5.59 1.94
N LEU A 22 2.61 -4.83 0.90
CA LEU A 22 1.51 -5.24 0.03
C LEU A 22 1.87 -6.44 -0.82
N VAL A 23 3.08 -6.47 -1.39
CA VAL A 23 3.55 -7.61 -2.18
C VAL A 23 3.47 -8.89 -1.37
N ASP A 24 3.99 -8.87 -0.14
CA ASP A 24 3.92 -10.03 0.76
C ASP A 24 2.48 -10.45 1.04
N ALA A 25 1.57 -9.50 1.25
CA ALA A 25 0.17 -9.77 1.54
C ALA A 25 -0.61 -10.35 0.35
N VAL A 26 -0.23 -10.01 -0.89
CA VAL A 26 -0.96 -10.45 -2.10
C VAL A 26 -0.19 -11.48 -2.92
N ASN A 27 0.99 -11.91 -2.48
CA ASN A 27 1.91 -12.73 -3.30
C ASN A 27 1.25 -14.00 -3.86
N SER A 28 0.38 -14.65 -3.09
CA SER A 28 -0.36 -15.84 -3.51
C SER A 28 -1.42 -15.58 -4.58
N CYS A 29 -1.84 -14.32 -4.72
CA CYS A 29 -2.90 -13.88 -5.64
C CYS A 29 -2.35 -13.30 -6.95
N LEU A 30 -1.05 -13.01 -7.03
CA LEU A 30 -0.41 -12.48 -8.25
C LEU A 30 -0.07 -13.60 -9.24
N THR A 31 -0.38 -13.36 -10.51
CA THR A 31 0.13 -14.18 -11.62
C THR A 31 1.65 -14.02 -11.76
N GLY A 32 2.31 -14.96 -12.46
CA GLY A 32 3.76 -14.88 -12.69
C GLY A 32 4.21 -13.60 -13.41
N TYR A 33 3.37 -13.08 -14.32
CA TYR A 33 3.63 -11.82 -15.01
C TYR A 33 3.48 -10.62 -14.05
N GLU A 34 2.39 -10.54 -13.29
CA GLU A 34 2.19 -9.45 -12.33
C GLU A 34 3.30 -9.40 -11.28
N ARG A 35 3.72 -10.57 -10.78
CA ARG A 35 4.83 -10.70 -9.83
C ARG A 35 6.13 -10.16 -10.42
N THR A 36 6.44 -10.51 -11.67
CA THR A 36 7.65 -10.01 -12.36
C THR A 36 7.62 -8.48 -12.47
N VAL A 37 6.51 -7.91 -12.93
CA VAL A 37 6.38 -6.45 -13.10
C VAL A 37 6.54 -5.72 -11.76
N VAL A 38 5.88 -6.21 -10.71
CA VAL A 38 5.95 -5.65 -9.36
C VAL A 38 7.38 -5.66 -8.81
N PHE A 39 8.13 -6.75 -8.98
CA PHE A 39 9.52 -6.80 -8.52
C PHE A 39 10.47 -5.91 -9.32
N VAL A 40 10.22 -5.73 -10.63
CA VAL A 40 10.97 -4.78 -11.44
C VAL A 40 10.71 -3.34 -10.98
N GLU A 41 9.44 -2.96 -10.80
CA GLU A 41 9.06 -1.64 -10.30
C GLU A 41 9.68 -1.37 -8.91
N LEU A 42 9.63 -2.35 -7.99
CA LEU A 42 10.31 -2.27 -6.69
C LEU A 42 11.83 -2.08 -6.83
N GLY A 43 12.50 -2.85 -7.69
CA GLY A 43 13.94 -2.73 -7.92
C GLY A 43 14.36 -1.39 -8.53
N CYS A 44 13.43 -0.68 -9.18
CA CYS A 44 13.62 0.68 -9.68
C CYS A 44 13.29 1.78 -8.67
N GLY A 45 12.79 1.44 -7.48
CA GLY A 45 12.36 2.41 -6.46
C GLY A 45 10.96 2.98 -6.70
N GLU A 46 10.14 2.38 -7.57
CA GLU A 46 8.82 2.88 -7.96
C GLU A 46 7.71 2.38 -7.02
N GLY A 47 7.91 2.55 -5.70
CA GLY A 47 7.01 2.02 -4.66
C GLY A 47 5.56 2.49 -4.81
N TYR A 48 5.35 3.77 -5.14
CA TYR A 48 4.01 4.31 -5.42
C TYR A 48 3.29 3.58 -6.56
N LEU A 49 3.98 3.31 -7.68
CA LEU A 49 3.40 2.62 -8.83
C LEU A 49 3.00 1.19 -8.46
N VAL A 50 3.85 0.50 -7.68
CA VAL A 50 3.57 -0.84 -7.15
C VAL A 50 2.32 -0.84 -6.29
N ILE A 51 2.20 0.10 -5.34
CA ILE A 51 1.02 0.23 -4.48
C ILE A 51 -0.23 0.43 -5.32
N LYS A 52 -0.21 1.38 -6.27
CA LYS A 52 -1.35 1.67 -7.15
C LYS A 52 -1.75 0.46 -7.98
N ARG A 53 -0.77 -0.29 -8.50
CA ARG A 53 -0.99 -1.52 -9.28
C ARG A 53 -1.65 -2.60 -8.43
N ILE A 54 -1.13 -2.85 -7.22
CA ILE A 54 -1.71 -3.84 -6.31
C ILE A 54 -3.14 -3.46 -5.91
N LEU A 55 -3.39 -2.21 -5.52
CA LEU A 55 -4.74 -1.75 -5.18
C LEU A 55 -5.70 -1.92 -6.37
N THR A 56 -5.24 -1.67 -7.59
CA THR A 56 -6.03 -1.90 -8.82
C THR A 56 -6.33 -3.38 -9.03
N SER A 57 -5.35 -4.25 -8.84
CA SER A 57 -5.53 -5.70 -8.93
C SER A 57 -6.54 -6.21 -7.89
N LEU A 58 -6.43 -5.77 -6.63
CA LEU A 58 -7.40 -6.09 -5.57
C LEU A 58 -8.82 -5.65 -5.90
N LEU A 59 -8.98 -4.50 -6.58
CA LEU A 59 -10.28 -4.04 -7.08
C LEU A 59 -10.79 -4.86 -8.26
N ALA A 60 -9.92 -5.46 -9.07
CA ALA A 60 -10.36 -6.34 -10.15
C ALA A 60 -10.76 -7.72 -9.63
N THR A 61 -9.95 -8.31 -8.76
CA THR A 61 -10.11 -9.70 -8.28
C THR A 61 -11.04 -9.85 -7.08
N ARG A 62 -11.36 -8.74 -6.39
CA ARG A 62 -12.08 -8.74 -5.10
C ARG A 62 -11.36 -9.51 -3.99
N THR A 63 -10.04 -9.64 -4.07
CA THR A 63 -9.23 -10.30 -3.05
C THR A 63 -9.28 -9.52 -1.73
N ALA A 64 -9.44 -10.25 -0.62
CA ALA A 64 -9.38 -9.67 0.71
C ALA A 64 -7.92 -9.44 1.14
N LEU A 65 -7.69 -8.34 1.85
CA LEU A 65 -6.43 -8.02 2.53
C LEU A 65 -6.63 -8.22 4.03
N PRO A 66 -5.59 -8.68 4.76
CA PRO A 66 -5.62 -8.71 6.21
C PRO A 66 -5.91 -7.32 6.79
N VAL A 67 -6.73 -7.26 7.85
CA VAL A 67 -7.12 -6.00 8.53
C VAL A 67 -5.90 -5.18 8.96
N ALA A 68 -4.84 -5.85 9.42
CA ALA A 68 -3.58 -5.19 9.80
C ALA A 68 -2.95 -4.40 8.63
N ILE A 69 -3.02 -4.93 7.40
CA ILE A 69 -2.49 -4.27 6.20
C ILE A 69 -3.36 -3.08 5.82
N LEU A 70 -4.69 -3.20 5.93
CA LEU A 70 -5.61 -2.08 5.70
C LEU A 70 -5.38 -0.92 6.67
N SER A 71 -5.08 -1.23 7.94
CA SER A 71 -4.73 -0.22 8.94
C SER A 71 -3.42 0.49 8.59
N LYS A 72 -2.38 -0.25 8.19
CA LYS A 72 -1.10 0.32 7.73
C LYS A 72 -1.28 1.20 6.49
N LEU A 73 -2.03 0.75 5.48
CA LEU A 73 -2.39 1.54 4.30
C LEU A 73 -3.08 2.86 4.65
N THR A 74 -3.93 2.86 5.67
CA THR A 74 -4.62 4.09 6.11
C THR A 74 -3.65 5.06 6.76
N GLY A 75 -2.75 4.55 7.60
CA GLY A 75 -1.68 5.35 8.20
C GLY A 75 -0.75 5.95 7.15
N TRP A 76 -0.30 5.13 6.20
CA TRP A 76 0.49 5.55 5.05
C TRP A 76 -0.20 6.67 4.25
N LEU A 77 -1.49 6.51 3.94
CA LEU A 77 -2.26 7.50 3.16
C LEU A 77 -2.40 8.86 3.85
N ASN A 78 -2.24 8.94 5.16
CA ASN A 78 -2.23 10.23 5.83
C ASN A 78 -0.99 11.07 5.45
N GLY A 79 0.11 10.44 5.03
CA GLY A 79 1.27 11.15 4.46
C GLY A 79 1.01 11.78 3.09
N TYR A 80 -0.06 11.36 2.41
CA TYR A 80 -0.49 11.93 1.13
C TYR A 80 -1.50 13.07 1.29
N ALA A 81 -1.81 13.51 2.50
CA ALA A 81 -2.83 14.54 2.75
C ALA A 81 -2.57 15.82 1.94
N GLY A 82 -3.54 16.22 1.10
CA GLY A 82 -3.45 17.38 0.21
C GLY A 82 -2.75 17.13 -1.13
N SER A 83 -2.22 15.93 -1.37
CA SER A 83 -1.66 15.55 -2.67
C SER A 83 -2.75 15.29 -3.71
N PRO A 84 -2.48 15.49 -5.01
CA PRO A 84 -3.40 15.12 -6.09
C PRO A 84 -3.76 13.62 -6.11
N GLU A 85 -2.91 12.75 -5.59
CA GLU A 85 -3.05 11.30 -5.60
C GLU A 85 -3.96 10.79 -4.47
N GLU A 86 -4.04 11.51 -3.35
CA GLU A 86 -4.80 11.12 -2.16
C GLU A 86 -6.27 10.75 -2.46
N PRO A 87 -7.06 11.56 -3.19
CA PRO A 87 -8.48 11.26 -3.39
C PRO A 87 -8.70 9.93 -4.13
N GLN A 88 -7.82 9.61 -5.08
CA GLN A 88 -7.89 8.36 -5.82
C GLN A 88 -7.58 7.18 -4.90
N LEU A 89 -6.47 7.24 -4.17
CA LEU A 89 -6.03 6.14 -3.31
C LEU A 89 -7.00 5.89 -2.14
N ARG A 90 -7.50 6.95 -1.50
CA ARG A 90 -8.53 6.81 -0.45
C ARG A 90 -9.79 6.15 -0.98
N ARG A 91 -10.22 6.49 -2.19
CA ARG A 91 -11.39 5.86 -2.83
C ARG A 91 -11.16 4.38 -3.09
N MET A 92 -10.00 4.00 -3.63
CA MET A 92 -9.65 2.60 -3.87
C MET A 92 -9.67 1.80 -2.56
N LEU A 93 -9.05 2.32 -1.50
CA LEU A 93 -9.04 1.68 -0.19
C LEU A 93 -10.44 1.53 0.42
N ALA A 94 -11.29 2.55 0.30
CA ALA A 94 -12.66 2.51 0.80
C ALA A 94 -13.49 1.41 0.09
N ILE A 95 -13.35 1.26 -1.23
CA ILE A 95 -14.04 0.21 -1.99
C ILE A 95 -13.53 -1.18 -1.59
N ILE A 96 -12.22 -1.36 -1.41
CA ILE A 96 -11.64 -2.63 -0.96
C ILE A 96 -12.21 -3.01 0.41
N ARG A 97 -12.27 -2.07 1.36
CA ARG A 97 -12.88 -2.28 2.69
C ARG A 97 -14.34 -2.70 2.60
N LEU A 98 -15.13 -1.94 1.84
CA LEU A 98 -16.56 -2.20 1.69
C LEU A 98 -16.83 -3.62 1.17
N ARG A 99 -16.06 -4.07 0.17
CA ARG A 99 -16.21 -5.41 -0.41
C ARG A 99 -15.85 -6.53 0.55
N GLN A 100 -14.84 -6.33 1.39
CA GLN A 100 -14.47 -7.32 2.41
C GLN A 100 -15.55 -7.47 3.48
N PHE A 101 -16.24 -6.38 3.86
CA PHE A 101 -17.37 -6.44 4.78
C PHE A 101 -18.60 -7.15 4.20
N GLN A 102 -18.80 -7.11 2.87
CA GLN A 102 -19.91 -7.79 2.20
C GLN A 102 -19.67 -9.29 1.96
N ALA A 103 -18.42 -9.75 2.09
CA ALA A 103 -18.03 -11.15 1.90
C ALA A 103 -18.08 -11.98 3.21
N VAL A 104 -18.51 -11.37 4.32
CA VAL A 104 -18.65 -11.97 5.65
C VAL A 104 -20.12 -12.27 5.94
#